data_AF-A0A962Y301-F1
#
_entry.id   AF-A0A962Y301-F1
#
_cell.length_a   1.000
_cell.length_b   1.000
_cell.length_c   1.000
_cell.angle_alpha   90.00
_cell.angle_beta   90.00
_cell.angle_gamma   90.00
#
_symmetry.space_group_name_H-M   'P 1'
#
loop_
_entity.id
_entity.type
_entity.pdbx_description
1 polymer ?
#
loop_
_entity_poly.entity_id
_entity_poly.type
_entity_poly.pdbx_seq_one_letter_code
_entity_poly.pdbx_strand_id
1 'polypeptide(L)' 'MRVSLFLALGLASTAALSVDYGQLYQSVDKGKAVESVDQTKAAEAIQERDVQKGYDAVDKQKAGESVDTQKAMEALMK' A
#
# COMPACT_ATOMS: atom_id res chain seq x y z
N MET A 1 -13.26 8.10 -47.24
CA MET A 1 -12.11 8.28 -46.32
C MET A 1 -12.60 8.62 -44.91
N ARG A 2 -13.22 7.66 -44.20
CA ARG A 2 -13.77 7.91 -42.84
C ARG A 2 -13.58 6.74 -41.86
N VAL A 3 -12.83 5.71 -42.25
CA VAL A 3 -12.54 4.54 -41.40
C VAL A 3 -11.15 4.66 -40.74
N SER A 4 -10.28 5.52 -41.26
CA SER A 4 -8.87 5.62 -40.81
C SER A 4 -8.63 6.40 -39.52
N LEU A 5 -9.63 7.11 -38.97
CA LEU A 5 -9.42 7.94 -37.77
C LEU A 5 -9.77 7.22 -36.45
N PHE A 6 -10.58 6.16 -36.49
CA PHE A 6 -10.97 5.44 -35.27
C PHE A 6 -10.00 4.30 -34.90
N LEU A 7 -9.17 3.82 -35.83
CA LEU A 7 -8.21 2.75 -35.56
C LEU A 7 -6.89 3.25 -34.93
N ALA A 8 -6.60 4.56 -35.07
CA ALA A 8 -5.39 5.17 -34.49
C ALA A 8 -5.52 5.49 -32.99
N LEU A 9 -6.75 5.53 -32.45
CA LEU A 9 -7.00 5.86 -31.03
C LEU A 9 -7.03 4.64 -30.11
N GLY A 10 -6.99 3.42 -30.66
CA GLY A 10 -7.14 2.17 -29.90
C GLY A 10 -5.83 1.58 -29.34
N LEU A 11 -4.67 2.18 -29.63
CA LEU A 11 -3.35 1.61 -29.30
C LEU A 11 -2.57 2.40 -28.24
N ALA A 12 -3.12 3.48 -27.68
CA ALA A 12 -2.34 4.44 -26.91
C ALA A 12 -2.40 4.32 -25.38
N SER A 13 -3.14 3.38 -24.77
CA SER A 13 -3.36 3.50 -23.31
C SER A 13 -3.48 2.21 -22.51
N THR A 14 -2.90 1.10 -22.95
CA THR A 14 -2.44 0.08 -22.00
C THR A 14 -1.01 0.41 -21.58
N ALA A 15 -0.83 1.56 -20.91
CA ALA A 15 0.38 1.76 -20.13
C ALA A 15 0.39 0.63 -19.09
N ALA A 16 1.21 -0.39 -19.33
CA ALA A 16 1.47 -1.44 -18.35
C ALA A 16 2.20 -0.76 -17.20
N LEU A 17 1.45 -0.26 -16.21
CA LEU A 17 2.01 0.26 -14.97
C LEU A 17 2.79 -0.87 -14.32
N SER A 18 4.11 -0.75 -14.35
CA SER A 18 4.99 -1.70 -13.69
C SER A 18 5.11 -1.29 -12.24
N VAL A 19 4.43 -2.00 -11.36
CA VAL A 19 4.50 -1.70 -9.93
C VAL A 19 5.90 -2.04 -9.42
N ASP A 20 6.63 -1.03 -8.93
CA ASP A 20 7.92 -1.22 -8.28
C ASP A 20 7.72 -1.60 -6.81
N TYR A 21 7.57 -2.90 -6.56
CA TYR A 21 7.40 -3.44 -5.21
C TYR A 21 8.59 -3.15 -4.28
N GLY A 22 9.80 -3.00 -4.84
CA GLY A 22 10.98 -2.63 -4.06
C GLY A 22 10.86 -1.22 -3.52
N GLN A 23 10.44 -0.28 -4.37
CA GLN A 23 10.23 1.11 -3.98
C GLN A 23 9.01 1.27 -3.06
N LEU A 24 7.94 0.49 -3.26
CA LEU A 24 6.80 0.41 -2.32
C LEU A 24 7.25 -0.06 -0.93
N TYR A 25 8.08 -1.09 -0.85
CA TYR A 25 8.61 -1.54 0.43
C TYR A 25 9.44 -0.45 1.13
N GLN A 26 10.18 0.33 0.34
CA GLN A 26 10.97 1.45 0.86
C GLN A 26 10.14 2.71 1.14
N SER A 27 8.85 2.76 0.80
CA SER A 27 7.96 3.87 1.17
C SER A 27 7.36 3.69 2.56
N VAL A 28 7.63 2.58 3.23
CA VAL A 28 7.18 2.31 4.60
C VAL A 28 8.31 2.57 5.58
N ASP A 29 8.10 3.51 6.50
CA ASP A 29 8.91 3.67 7.70
C ASP A 29 8.59 2.56 8.69
N LYS A 30 9.48 1.56 8.75
CA LYS A 30 9.29 0.39 9.61
C LYS A 30 9.30 0.74 11.11
N GLY A 31 10.00 1.79 11.50
CA GLY A 31 10.02 2.24 12.90
C GLY A 31 8.64 2.71 13.32
N LYS A 32 8.08 3.65 12.55
CA LYS A 32 6.71 4.15 12.78
C LYS A 32 5.65 3.07 12.61
N ALA A 33 5.83 2.15 11.67
CA ALA A 33 4.92 1.03 11.49
C ALA A 33 4.88 0.12 12.73
N VAL A 34 6.02 -0.17 13.35
CA VAL A 34 6.06 -0.94 14.61
C VAL A 34 5.46 -0.15 15.78
N GLU A 35 5.70 1.16 15.86
CA GLU A 35 5.10 2.03 16.88
C GLU A 35 3.58 2.16 16.76
N SER A 36 3.00 1.82 15.61
CA SER A 36 1.54 1.76 15.43
C SER A 36 0.88 0.54 16.08
N VAL A 37 1.66 -0.42 16.59
CA VAL A 37 1.14 -1.65 17.20
C VAL A 37 1.29 -1.60 18.72
N ASP A 38 0.16 -1.74 19.42
CA ASP A 38 0.15 -2.03 20.84
C ASP A 38 0.65 -3.47 21.06
N GLN A 39 1.92 -3.59 21.45
CA GLN A 39 2.59 -4.89 21.63
C GLN A 39 1.95 -5.74 22.73
N THR A 40 1.40 -5.12 23.77
CA THR A 40 0.73 -5.84 24.87
C THR A 40 -0.56 -6.44 24.35
N LYS A 41 -1.40 -5.63 23.70
CA LYS A 41 -2.68 -6.09 23.16
C LYS A 41 -2.50 -7.12 22.04
N ALA A 42 -1.48 -6.95 21.20
CA ALA A 42 -1.11 -7.92 20.17
C ALA A 42 -0.64 -9.26 20.77
N ALA A 43 0.15 -9.23 21.86
CA ALA A 43 0.59 -10.44 22.54
C ALA A 43 -0.60 -11.18 23.19
N GLU A 44 -1.51 -10.46 23.83
CA GLU A 44 -2.76 -11.04 24.38
C GLU A 44 -3.60 -11.68 23.28
N ALA A 45 -3.77 -11.00 22.14
CA ALA A 45 -4.49 -11.53 20.98
C ALA A 45 -3.93 -12.87 20.48
N ILE A 46 -2.60 -13.02 20.47
CA ILE A 46 -1.95 -14.30 20.09
C ILE A 46 -2.27 -15.40 21.11
N GLN A 47 -2.18 -15.09 22.41
CA GLN A 47 -2.45 -16.06 23.48
C GLN A 47 -3.90 -16.53 23.47
N GLU A 48 -4.82 -15.59 23.25
CA GLU A 48 -6.27 -15.83 23.20
C GLU A 48 -6.73 -16.37 21.84
N ARG A 49 -5.86 -16.33 20.82
CA ARG A 49 -6.19 -16.61 19.42
C ARG A 49 -7.32 -15.72 18.89
N ASP A 50 -7.40 -14.49 19.41
CA ASP A 50 -8.40 -13.50 19.05
C ASP A 50 -7.88 -12.58 17.95
N VAL A 51 -8.31 -12.84 16.72
CA VAL A 51 -7.91 -12.05 15.54
C VAL A 51 -8.45 -10.61 15.61
N GLN A 52 -9.64 -10.41 16.20
CA GLN A 52 -10.24 -9.08 16.31
C GLN A 52 -9.43 -8.22 17.28
N LYS A 53 -9.04 -8.80 18.43
CA LYS A 53 -8.18 -8.10 19.39
C LYS A 53 -6.83 -7.72 18.79
N GLY A 54 -6.26 -8.59 17.95
CA GLY A 54 -5.03 -8.31 17.21
C GLY A 54 -5.20 -7.18 16.19
N TYR A 55 -6.35 -7.13 15.51
CA TYR A 55 -6.70 -6.02 14.63
C TYR A 55 -6.87 -4.70 15.40
N ASP A 56 -7.52 -4.75 16.55
CA ASP A 56 -7.74 -3.59 17.42
C ASP A 56 -6.47 -3.15 18.16
N ALA A 57 -5.37 -3.91 18.07
CA ALA A 57 -4.06 -3.52 18.57
C ALA A 57 -3.31 -2.58 17.62
N VAL A 58 -3.81 -2.41 16.39
CA VAL A 58 -3.19 -1.52 15.38
C VAL A 58 -3.85 -0.15 15.41
N ASP A 59 -3.08 0.88 15.72
CA ASP A 59 -3.46 2.28 15.49
C ASP A 59 -3.36 2.59 14.00
N LYS A 60 -4.51 2.61 13.33
CA LYS A 60 -4.60 2.83 11.88
C LYS A 60 -4.11 4.22 11.46
N GLN A 61 -4.25 5.22 12.33
CA GLN A 61 -3.79 6.56 12.00
C GLN A 61 -2.26 6.59 11.97
N LYS A 62 -1.61 6.10 13.03
CA LYS A 62 -0.15 5.98 13.08
C LYS A 62 0.41 5.05 12.01
N ALA A 63 -0.28 3.95 11.73
CA ALA A 63 0.09 3.06 10.63
C ALA A 63 0.06 3.78 9.28
N GLY A 64 -0.94 4.64 9.04
CA GLY A 64 -1.01 5.48 7.85
C GLY A 64 0.14 6.49 7.77
N GLU A 65 0.51 7.11 8.89
CA GLU A 65 1.64 8.06 9.00
C GLU A 65 3.01 7.40 8.75
N SER A 66 3.10 6.07 8.80
CA SER A 66 4.30 5.32 8.44
C SER A 66 4.54 5.22 6.93
N VAL A 67 3.56 5.59 6.10
CA VAL A 67 3.65 5.48 4.64
C VAL A 67 3.97 6.84 4.03
N ASP A 68 5.10 6.92 3.32
CA ASP A 68 5.38 8.02 2.40
C ASP A 68 4.51 7.85 1.14
N THR A 69 3.40 8.59 1.12
CA THR A 69 2.40 8.50 0.05
C THR A 69 2.92 9.01 -1.28
N GLN A 70 3.88 9.95 -1.30
CA GLN A 70 4.49 10.44 -2.54
C GLN A 70 5.37 9.35 -3.15
N LYS A 71 6.26 8.76 -2.35
CA LYS A 71 7.12 7.66 -2.81
C LYS A 71 6.33 6.42 -3.20
N ALA A 72 5.24 6.13 -2.50
CA ALA A 72 4.34 5.03 -2.85
C ALA A 72 3.63 5.28 -4.19
N MET A 73 3.14 6.50 -4.44
CA MET A 73 2.51 6.88 -5.71
C MET A 73 3.50 6.77 -6.88
N GLU A 74 4.73 7.24 -6.72
CA GLU A 74 5.79 7.09 -7.72
C GLU A 74 6.06 5.62 -8.06
N ALA A 75 6.08 4.75 -7.05
CA ALA A 75 6.30 3.32 -7.23
C ALA A 75 5.12 2.61 -7.94
N LEU A 76 3.89 3.09 -7.76
CA LEU A 76 2.70 2.56 -8.43
C LEU A 76 2.57 3.03 -9.88
N MET A 77 3.14 4.19 -10.21
CA MET A 77 3.01 4.84 -11.53
C MET A 77 4.23 4.61 -12.44
N LYS A 78 5.09 3.65 -12.10
CA LYS A 78 6.38 3.44 -12.76
C LYS A 78 6.30 2.62 -14.05
#